data_AF-A0A519KF49-F1
#
_entry.id   AF-A0A519KF49-F1
#
_cell.length_a   1.000
_cell.length_b   1.000
_cell.length_c   1.000
_cell.angle_alpha   90.00
_cell.angle_beta   90.00
_cell.angle_gamma   90.00
#
_symmetry.space_group_name_H-M   'P 1'
#
loop_
_entity.id
_entity.type
_entity.pdbx_description
1 polymer ?
#
loop_
_entity_poly.entity_id
_entity_poly.type
_entity_poly.pdbx_seq_one_letter_code
_entity_poly.pdbx_strand_id
1 'polypeptide(L)'
;MKFTSANSIGSLFIVLLMMITCTKDKDETYDDESQNEIERTFELSEGELQAFAVADWNKFRKQATALLNITETNLKTLNFRTVNAGATKKASLESAYKSYSRKYESLKQTLERQSAIFKDQSTNLDQSMIKKNAQFKEQYIQDLKQLNIKLEHTIDSSFQ
;
A
#
# COMPACT_ATOMS: atom_id res chain seq x y z
N MET A 1 -50.48 -13.67 -18.08
CA MET A 1 -49.31 -14.56 -18.15
C MET A 1 -48.79 -14.57 -19.58
N LYS A 2 -47.55 -14.14 -19.80
CA LYS A 2 -46.81 -14.34 -21.06
C LYS A 2 -45.47 -14.93 -20.67
N PHE A 3 -45.26 -16.19 -21.03
CA PHE A 3 -43.95 -16.81 -21.11
C PHE A 3 -43.54 -16.81 -22.57
N THR A 4 -42.35 -16.30 -22.87
CA THR A 4 -41.56 -16.72 -24.03
C THR A 4 -40.08 -16.64 -23.68
N SER A 5 -39.43 -17.76 -23.90
CA SER A 5 -38.04 -18.18 -23.76
C SER A 5 -37.02 -17.26 -24.47
N ALA A 6 -35.89 -16.96 -23.83
CA ALA A 6 -34.56 -17.60 -24.02
C ALA A 6 -33.86 -17.27 -25.33
N ASN A 7 -32.65 -16.72 -25.23
CA ASN A 7 -31.47 -17.21 -25.95
C ASN A 7 -30.18 -16.67 -25.33
N SER A 8 -29.39 -17.61 -24.82
CA SER A 8 -27.99 -17.49 -24.46
C SER A 8 -27.17 -17.97 -25.66
N ILE A 9 -26.36 -17.09 -26.25
CA ILE A 9 -25.17 -17.36 -27.08
C ILE A 9 -24.30 -16.11 -26.84
N GLY A 10 -23.05 -16.15 -26.37
CA GLY A 10 -22.00 -17.12 -26.60
C GLY A 10 -20.82 -16.39 -27.23
N SER A 11 -19.81 -16.10 -26.42
CA SER A 11 -18.35 -16.10 -26.69
C SER A 11 -17.77 -15.44 -27.97
N LEU A 12 -16.83 -14.50 -27.78
CA LEU A 12 -15.50 -14.44 -28.44
C LEU A 12 -14.68 -13.30 -27.75
N PHE A 13 -13.60 -13.50 -26.97
CA PHE A 13 -12.21 -13.83 -27.36
C PHE A 13 -11.74 -12.97 -28.56
N ILE A 14 -10.69 -12.13 -28.55
CA ILE A 14 -9.28 -12.31 -28.13
C ILE A 14 -8.51 -10.98 -28.31
N VAL A 15 -7.62 -10.69 -27.34
CA VAL A 15 -6.23 -10.16 -27.44
C VAL A 15 -5.93 -8.92 -28.30
N LEU A 16 -5.33 -7.91 -27.66
CA LEU A 16 -4.15 -7.24 -28.22
C LEU A 16 -3.17 -6.84 -27.11
N LEU A 17 -2.35 -7.82 -26.70
CA LEU A 17 -1.02 -7.58 -26.14
C LEU A 17 -0.14 -7.09 -27.30
N MET A 18 0.16 -5.80 -27.36
CA MET A 18 1.28 -5.31 -28.16
C MET A 18 2.48 -5.10 -27.25
N MET A 19 3.30 -6.16 -27.17
CA MET A 19 4.71 -6.02 -26.87
C MET A 19 5.35 -5.23 -28.01
N ILE A 20 5.87 -4.04 -27.71
CA ILE A 20 6.82 -3.36 -28.60
C ILE A 20 8.21 -3.80 -28.13
N THR A 21 8.67 -4.93 -28.66
CA THR A 21 10.11 -5.20 -28.78
C THR A 21 10.60 -4.44 -30.00
N CYS A 22 11.24 -3.30 -29.79
CA CYS A 22 12.00 -2.62 -30.83
C CYS A 22 13.47 -3.00 -30.66
N THR A 23 13.90 -4.06 -31.36
CA THR A 23 15.32 -4.31 -31.63
C THR A 23 15.63 -3.77 -33.00
N LYS A 24 16.46 -2.73 -33.05
CA LYS A 24 17.30 -2.45 -34.20
C LYS A 24 18.59 -1.79 -33.73
N ASP A 25 19.65 -2.59 -33.79
CA ASP A 25 21.03 -2.17 -33.60
C ASP A 25 21.39 -1.00 -34.50
N LYS A 26 22.07 0.00 -33.92
CA LYS A 26 23.30 0.61 -34.46
C LYS A 26 23.89 1.58 -33.44
N ASP A 27 24.96 1.09 -32.83
CA ASP A 27 26.14 1.79 -32.31
C ASP A 27 26.20 3.31 -32.62
N GLU A 28 25.81 4.12 -31.64
CA GLU A 28 26.36 5.46 -31.42
C GLU A 28 26.52 5.64 -29.92
N THR A 29 27.78 5.74 -29.51
CA THR A 29 28.34 6.28 -28.27
C THR A 29 27.32 6.65 -27.19
N TYR A 30 27.21 5.82 -26.14
CA TYR A 30 26.63 6.24 -24.87
C TYR A 30 27.60 7.24 -24.22
N ASP A 31 27.50 8.49 -24.66
CA ASP A 31 28.05 9.61 -23.93
C ASP A 31 27.12 9.91 -22.76
N ASP A 32 27.75 10.10 -21.61
CA ASP A 32 27.18 10.31 -20.30
C ASP A 32 26.39 11.64 -20.23
N GLU A 33 25.14 11.60 -20.68
CA GLU A 33 24.15 12.64 -20.40
C GLU A 33 22.98 12.05 -19.60
N SER A 34 23.29 11.50 -18.43
CA SER A 34 22.34 11.45 -17.30
C SER A 34 22.11 12.84 -16.67
N GLN A 35 22.22 13.89 -17.49
CA GLN A 35 21.93 15.27 -17.13
C GLN A 35 20.44 15.41 -16.85
N ASN A 36 20.15 15.77 -15.60
CA ASN A 36 19.02 16.63 -15.25
C ASN A 36 17.61 16.09 -15.49
N GLU A 37 17.22 15.01 -14.81
CA GLU A 37 15.84 14.94 -14.28
C GLU A 37 15.71 15.87 -13.06
N ILE A 38 16.05 17.14 -13.27
CA ILE A 38 15.70 18.25 -12.39
C ILE A 38 14.21 18.51 -12.65
N GLU A 39 13.40 18.21 -11.63
CA GLU A 39 12.32 19.09 -11.20
C GLU A 39 11.53 19.76 -12.33
N ARG A 40 10.59 19.02 -12.93
CA ARG A 40 9.40 19.69 -13.45
C ARG A 40 8.57 20.16 -12.27
N THR A 41 8.99 21.28 -11.68
CA THR A 41 8.16 22.08 -10.79
C THR A 41 7.03 22.62 -11.65
N PHE A 42 5.94 21.86 -11.77
CA PHE A 42 4.68 22.45 -12.20
C PHE A 42 4.38 23.54 -11.17
N GLU A 43 4.45 24.80 -11.58
CA GLU A 43 3.94 25.94 -10.81
C GLU A 43 2.42 25.79 -10.76
N LEU A 44 1.96 24.88 -9.91
CA LEU A 44 0.56 24.76 -9.57
C LEU A 44 0.15 26.02 -8.83
N SER A 45 -1.00 26.59 -9.17
CA SER A 45 -1.62 27.58 -8.31
C SER A 45 -1.84 26.98 -6.90
N GLU A 46 -1.91 27.82 -5.88
CA GLU A 46 -2.11 27.38 -4.49
C GLU A 46 -3.31 26.43 -4.35
N GLY A 47 -4.41 26.71 -5.06
CA GLY A 47 -5.60 25.86 -5.10
C GLY A 47 -5.39 24.50 -5.79
N GLU A 48 -4.60 24.45 -6.86
CA GLU A 48 -4.26 23.20 -7.55
C GLU A 48 -3.30 22.34 -6.73
N LEU A 49 -2.32 22.97 -6.06
CA LEU A 49 -1.40 22.31 -5.15
C LEU A 49 -2.14 21.65 -3.99
N GLN A 50 -3.09 22.38 -3.40
CA GLN A 50 -3.96 21.88 -2.34
C GLN A 50 -4.81 20.70 -2.81
N ALA A 51 -5.48 20.83 -3.97
CA ALA A 51 -6.32 19.77 -4.51
C ALA A 51 -5.50 18.49 -4.80
N PHE A 52 -4.30 18.65 -5.37
CA PHE A 52 -3.38 17.54 -5.61
C PHE A 52 -2.96 16.85 -4.31
N ALA A 53 -2.52 17.62 -3.31
CA ALA A 53 -2.09 17.07 -2.03
C ALA A 53 -3.22 16.31 -1.31
N VAL A 54 -4.45 16.82 -1.36
CA VAL A 54 -5.63 16.14 -0.79
C VAL A 54 -5.94 14.84 -1.54
N ALA A 55 -5.88 14.86 -2.88
CA ALA A 55 -6.12 13.66 -3.69
C ALA A 55 -5.07 12.57 -3.42
N ASP A 56 -3.80 12.96 -3.35
CA ASP A 56 -2.68 12.08 -3.05
C ASP A 56 -2.75 11.52 -1.61
N TRP A 57 -3.11 12.35 -0.61
CA TRP A 57 -3.37 11.88 0.75
C TRP A 57 -4.51 10.85 0.81
N ASN A 58 -5.59 11.08 0.06
CA ASN A 58 -6.70 10.13 -0.01
C ASN A 58 -6.30 8.80 -0.67
N LYS A 59 -5.47 8.83 -1.71
CA LYS A 59 -4.90 7.62 -2.32
C LYS A 59 -4.07 6.84 -1.32
N PHE A 60 -3.18 7.53 -0.60
CA PHE A 60 -2.38 6.92 0.47
C PHE A 60 -3.26 6.29 1.55
N ARG A 61 -4.29 7.00 2.05
CA ARG A 61 -5.19 6.47 3.09
C ARG A 61 -5.90 5.20 2.64
N LYS A 62 -6.34 5.12 1.39
CA LYS A 62 -6.95 3.91 0.82
C LYS A 62 -5.96 2.74 0.83
N GLN A 63 -4.73 2.97 0.40
CA GLN A 63 -3.67 1.96 0.41
C GLN A 63 -3.31 1.50 1.84
N ALA A 64 -3.13 2.46 2.76
CA ALA A 64 -2.85 2.18 4.17
C ALA A 64 -3.97 1.37 4.83
N THR A 65 -5.24 1.71 4.53
CA THR A 65 -6.41 0.98 5.05
C THR A 65 -6.45 -0.46 4.52
N ALA A 66 -6.20 -0.65 3.22
CA ALA A 66 -6.15 -1.99 2.64
C ALA A 66 -5.08 -2.88 3.31
N LEU A 67 -3.88 -2.33 3.53
CA LEU A 67 -2.80 -3.03 4.22
C LEU A 67 -3.10 -3.28 5.71
N LEU A 68 -3.75 -2.34 6.40
CA LEU A 68 -4.20 -2.52 7.79
C LEU A 68 -5.23 -3.65 7.91
N ASN A 69 -6.15 -3.78 6.95
CA ASN A 69 -7.12 -4.87 6.93
C ASN A 69 -6.44 -6.23 6.71
N ILE A 70 -5.39 -6.28 5.89
CA ILE A 70 -4.54 -7.48 5.73
C ILE A 70 -3.84 -7.79 7.06
N THR A 71 -3.25 -6.78 7.73
CA THR A 71 -2.62 -6.96 9.04
C THR A 71 -3.59 -7.50 10.08
N GLU A 72 -4.80 -6.96 10.14
CA GLU A 72 -5.84 -7.42 11.05
C GLU A 72 -6.24 -8.88 10.77
N THR A 73 -6.39 -9.24 9.50
CA THR A 73 -6.68 -10.62 9.09
C THR A 73 -5.55 -11.56 9.50
N ASN A 74 -4.30 -11.18 9.26
CA ASN A 74 -3.14 -11.97 9.66
C ASN A 74 -3.05 -12.10 11.19
N LEU A 75 -3.35 -11.05 11.96
CA LEU A 75 -3.42 -11.12 13.42
C LEU A 75 -4.50 -12.07 13.92
N LYS A 76 -5.70 -12.06 13.30
CA LYS A 76 -6.77 -13.01 13.61
C LYS A 76 -6.33 -14.45 13.32
N THR A 77 -5.67 -14.68 12.19
CA THR A 77 -5.09 -15.98 11.84
C THR A 77 -4.05 -16.44 12.86
N LEU A 78 -3.10 -15.57 13.23
CA LEU A 78 -2.09 -15.89 14.23
C LEU A 78 -2.71 -16.19 15.60
N ASN A 79 -3.73 -15.44 16.01
CA ASN A 79 -4.45 -15.70 17.25
C ASN A 79 -5.13 -17.08 17.22
N PHE A 80 -5.83 -17.40 16.12
CA PHE A 80 -6.43 -18.72 15.94
C PHE A 80 -5.37 -19.84 16.02
N ARG A 81 -4.22 -19.68 15.37
CA ARG A 81 -3.10 -20.63 15.45
C ARG A 81 -2.58 -20.78 16.88
N THR A 82 -2.45 -19.66 17.59
CA THR A 82 -1.99 -19.61 18.99
C THR A 82 -2.93 -20.39 19.92
N VAL A 83 -4.25 -20.19 19.79
CA VAL A 83 -5.26 -20.87 20.61
C VAL A 83 -5.23 -22.39 20.38
N ASN A 84 -4.97 -22.83 19.15
CA ASN A 84 -4.94 -24.23 18.76
C ASN A 84 -3.54 -24.87 18.85
N ALA A 85 -2.52 -24.12 19.29
CA ALA A 85 -1.16 -24.63 19.35
C ALA A 85 -0.95 -25.56 20.55
N GLY A 86 -0.16 -26.62 20.35
CA GLY A 86 0.35 -27.43 21.44
C GLY A 86 1.28 -26.63 22.38
N ALA A 87 1.47 -27.15 23.60
CA ALA A 87 2.20 -26.46 24.68
C ALA A 87 3.57 -25.91 24.24
N THR A 88 4.31 -26.65 23.42
CA THR A 88 5.65 -26.28 22.94
C THR A 88 5.68 -24.99 22.11
N LYS A 89 4.67 -24.74 21.27
CA LYS A 89 4.62 -23.57 20.38
C LYS A 89 3.74 -22.43 20.92
N LYS A 90 2.86 -22.73 21.88
CA LYS A 90 1.87 -21.76 22.38
C LYS A 90 2.52 -20.49 22.93
N ALA A 91 3.52 -20.62 23.79
CA ALA A 91 4.16 -19.47 24.43
C ALA A 91 4.85 -18.53 23.43
N SER A 92 5.54 -19.08 22.42
CA SER A 92 6.20 -18.27 21.39
C SER A 92 5.20 -17.56 20.48
N LEU A 93 4.12 -18.26 20.08
CA LEU A 93 3.04 -17.67 19.27
C LEU A 93 2.27 -16.59 20.04
N GLU A 94 1.99 -16.79 21.33
CA GLU A 94 1.36 -15.77 22.19
C GLU A 94 2.23 -14.51 22.29
N SER A 95 3.54 -14.68 22.46
CA SER A 95 4.50 -13.56 22.50
C SER A 95 4.52 -12.80 21.17
N ALA A 96 4.57 -13.51 20.05
CA ALA A 96 4.53 -12.93 18.71
C ALA A 96 3.21 -12.18 18.47
N TYR A 97 2.07 -12.78 18.79
CA TYR A 97 0.75 -12.15 18.70
C TYR A 97 0.71 -10.85 19.49
N LYS A 98 1.06 -10.87 20.78
CA LYS A 98 1.07 -9.66 21.63
C LYS A 98 2.01 -8.57 21.10
N SER A 99 3.14 -8.95 20.50
CA SER A 99 4.09 -8.00 19.91
C SER A 99 3.52 -7.35 18.66
N TYR A 100 2.99 -8.15 17.73
CA TYR A 100 2.43 -7.65 16.48
C TYR A 100 1.13 -6.85 16.68
N SER A 101 0.26 -7.25 17.61
CA SER A 101 -0.93 -6.48 17.97
C SER A 101 -0.56 -5.08 18.48
N ARG A 102 0.46 -4.97 19.34
CA ARG A 102 0.93 -3.66 19.83
C ARG A 102 1.47 -2.78 18.70
N LYS A 103 2.22 -3.36 17.76
CA LYS A 103 2.72 -2.63 16.59
C LYS A 103 1.60 -2.18 15.66
N TYR A 104 0.61 -3.05 15.41
CA TYR A 104 -0.57 -2.71 14.62
C TYR A 104 -1.36 -1.54 15.23
N GLU A 105 -1.63 -1.58 16.53
CA GLU A 105 -2.33 -0.47 17.20
C GLU A 105 -1.52 0.84 17.18
N SER A 106 -0.20 0.76 17.36
CA SER A 106 0.69 1.92 17.22
C SER A 106 0.65 2.54 15.81
N LEU A 107 0.62 1.70 14.77
CA LEU A 107 0.50 2.17 13.39
C LEU A 107 -0.86 2.83 13.14
N LYS A 108 -1.97 2.24 13.62
CA LYS A 108 -3.30 2.88 13.54
C LYS A 108 -3.32 4.28 14.17
N GLN A 109 -2.82 4.39 15.40
CA GLN A 109 -2.75 5.67 16.12
C GLN A 109 -1.86 6.67 15.38
N THR A 110 -0.75 6.20 14.80
CA THR A 110 0.15 7.05 14.01
C THR A 110 -0.53 7.60 12.76
N LEU A 111 -1.28 6.77 12.03
CA LEU A 111 -2.05 7.20 10.86
C LEU A 111 -3.17 8.18 11.23
N GLU A 112 -3.89 7.92 12.31
CA GLU A 112 -4.96 8.80 12.81
C GLU A 112 -4.40 10.18 13.17
N ARG A 113 -3.32 10.21 13.96
CA ARG A 113 -2.62 11.44 14.35
C ARG A 113 -2.13 12.22 13.13
N GLN A 114 -1.45 11.56 12.19
CA GLN A 114 -0.96 12.26 11.00
C GLN A 114 -2.11 12.71 10.10
N SER A 115 -3.22 11.97 10.03
CA SER A 115 -4.42 12.40 9.29
C SER A 115 -5.04 13.67 9.89
N ALA A 116 -5.03 13.80 11.21
CA ALA A 116 -5.47 15.03 11.87
C ALA A 116 -4.53 16.21 11.53
N ILE A 117 -3.21 16.00 11.59
CA ILE A 117 -2.21 17.00 11.22
C ILE A 117 -2.36 17.43 9.76
N PHE A 118 -2.50 16.48 8.84
CA PHE A 118 -2.71 16.77 7.42
C PHE A 118 -3.97 17.60 7.20
N LYS A 119 -5.09 17.24 7.87
CA LYS A 119 -6.35 17.97 7.74
C LYS A 119 -6.20 19.43 8.20
N ASP A 120 -5.54 19.66 9.34
CA ASP A 120 -5.27 21.00 9.88
C ASP A 120 -4.39 21.83 8.95
N GLN A 121 -3.36 21.21 8.36
CA GLN A 121 -2.43 21.85 7.43
C GLN A 121 -2.99 22.03 6.01
N SER A 122 -4.06 21.30 5.66
CA SER A 122 -4.53 21.19 4.28
C SER A 122 -4.98 22.52 3.66
N THR A 123 -5.28 23.54 4.46
CA THR A 123 -5.71 24.86 3.96
C THR A 123 -4.56 25.82 3.66
N ASN A 124 -3.36 25.56 4.17
CA ASN A 124 -2.19 26.42 4.02
C ASN A 124 -0.95 25.54 3.75
N LEU A 125 -1.02 24.72 2.69
CA LEU A 125 0.05 23.78 2.38
C LEU A 125 1.24 24.49 1.73
N ASP A 126 2.41 24.31 2.32
CA ASP A 126 3.69 24.70 1.73
C ASP A 126 4.49 23.47 1.25
N GLN A 127 5.56 23.72 0.50
CA GLN A 127 6.43 22.67 -0.03
C GLN A 127 7.08 21.81 1.08
N SER A 128 7.37 22.39 2.25
CA SER A 128 7.96 21.68 3.38
C SER A 128 6.97 20.67 3.97
N MET A 129 5.71 21.06 4.12
CA MET A 129 4.62 20.19 4.56
C MET A 129 4.38 19.06 3.56
N ILE A 130 4.39 19.35 2.25
CA ILE A 130 4.25 18.34 1.20
C ILE A 130 5.39 17.32 1.29
N LYS A 131 6.64 17.77 1.41
CA LYS A 131 7.80 16.90 1.54
C LYS A 131 7.72 16.01 2.80
N LYS A 132 7.36 16.58 3.95
CA LYS A 132 7.18 15.83 5.20
C LYS A 132 6.08 14.77 5.07
N ASN A 133 4.96 15.13 4.45
CA ASN A 133 3.87 14.18 4.22
C ASN A 133 4.29 13.09 3.22
N ALA A 134 5.04 13.40 2.18
CA ALA A 134 5.60 12.41 1.26
C ALA A 134 6.47 11.38 1.99
N GLN A 135 7.42 11.85 2.81
CA GLN A 135 8.30 11.00 3.62
C GLN A 135 7.51 10.15 4.61
N PHE A 136 6.53 10.73 5.30
CA PHE A 136 5.66 10.00 6.21
C PHE A 136 4.93 8.85 5.50
N LYS A 137 4.30 9.12 4.35
CA LYS A 137 3.54 8.11 3.60
C LYS A 137 4.42 6.93 3.23
N GLU A 138 5.63 7.22 2.72
CA GLU A 138 6.58 6.19 2.31
C GLU A 138 6.97 5.31 3.50
N GLN A 139 7.46 5.92 4.59
CA GLN A 139 7.87 5.20 5.79
C GLN A 139 6.72 4.38 6.38
N TYR A 140 5.53 4.97 6.48
CA TYR A 140 4.36 4.30 7.02
C TYR A 140 3.98 3.05 6.22
N ILE A 141 3.99 3.13 4.88
CA ILE A 141 3.72 1.97 4.03
C ILE A 141 4.79 0.89 4.19
N GLN A 142 6.06 1.27 4.30
CA GLN A 142 7.15 0.32 4.53
C GLN A 142 6.99 -0.40 5.87
N ASP A 143 6.72 0.33 6.95
CA ASP A 143 6.52 -0.24 8.28
C ASP A 143 5.36 -1.25 8.30
N LEU A 144 4.25 -0.89 7.65
CA LEU A 144 3.06 -1.73 7.55
C LEU A 144 3.30 -2.99 6.72
N LYS A 145 4.02 -2.87 5.59
CA LYS A 145 4.46 -4.02 4.77
C LYS A 145 5.38 -4.95 5.54
N GLN A 146 6.37 -4.40 6.24
CA GLN A 146 7.29 -5.20 7.05
C GLN A 146 6.56 -5.93 8.18
N LEU A 147 5.55 -5.31 8.80
CA LEU A 147 4.71 -5.98 9.79
C LEU A 147 3.94 -7.15 9.17
N ASN A 148 3.32 -6.95 8.00
CA ASN A 148 2.62 -8.02 7.29
C ASN A 148 3.54 -9.18 6.92
N ILE A 149 4.72 -8.91 6.37
CA ILE A 149 5.72 -9.96 6.05
C ILE A 149 6.10 -10.76 7.30
N LYS A 150 6.35 -10.08 8.43
CA LYS A 150 6.69 -10.75 9.70
C LYS A 150 5.54 -11.59 10.24
N LEU A 151 4.31 -11.11 10.10
CA LEU A 151 3.11 -11.85 10.47
C LEU A 151 2.94 -13.11 9.61
N GLU A 152 3.02 -12.97 8.28
CA GLU A 152 2.90 -14.08 7.32
C GLU A 152 3.96 -15.14 7.59
N HIS A 153 5.22 -14.76 7.73
CA HIS A 153 6.30 -15.69 8.08
C HIS A 153 6.04 -16.42 9.42
N THR A 154 5.50 -15.71 10.42
CA THR A 154 5.17 -16.34 11.72
C THR A 154 4.00 -17.32 11.58
N ILE A 155 3.01 -16.99 10.75
CA ILE A 155 1.87 -17.85 10.46
C ILE A 155 2.33 -19.10 9.72
N ASP A 156 3.14 -18.95 8.67
CA ASP A 156 3.63 -20.06 7.84
C ASP A 156 4.50 -21.03 8.63
N SER A 157 5.41 -20.51 9.46
CA SER A 157 6.25 -21.33 10.33
C SER A 157 5.46 -22.02 11.46
N SER A 158 4.23 -21.58 11.75
CA SER A 158 3.37 -22.27 12.73
C SER A 158 2.79 -23.59 12.21
N PHE A 159 2.82 -23.84 10.89
CA PHE A 159 2.31 -25.07 10.26
C PHE A 159 3.31 -26.22 10.21
N GLN A 160 4.61 -25.93 10.36
CA GLN A 160 5.70 -26.90 10.39
C GLN A 160 5.98 -27.30 11.83
#